data_AF-A0AAD9JRZ5-F1
#
_entry.id   AF-A0AAD9JRZ5-F1
#
_cell.length_a   1.000
_cell.length_b   1.000
_cell.length_c   1.000
_cell.angle_alpha   90.00
_cell.angle_beta   90.00
_cell.angle_gamma   90.00
#
_symmetry.space_group_name_H-M   'P 1'
#
loop_
_entity.id
_entity.type
_entity.pdbx_description
1 polymer ?
#
loop_
_entity_poly.entity_id
_entity_poly.type
_entity_poly.pdbx_seq_one_letter_code
_entity_poly.pdbx_strand_id
1 'polypeptide(L)'
;MSGNVIINQQRKHQALVKPRKYEEDRNNCSTQIFLRKAQLLKYFVQNIKTKEVCNFGYFNNYLKRYGQFAGEGVWYAPPTGAPSVQVDFNPSGCSFMRVSRGDYVLRECLQMKNISKILVTGDSNGRMLTQNMIQIFERVTGKKCKKIVFQDAENNTKYFFVPHLNGSKLSTNPCGFGLRTCASWKYQCPIDDSNNVTFQDNVTIEYISMLHIIELQLKLSLAERHGNGIKRLLKAENKLEYILKYYLPYKGFPDMWIFTPPFHHDSWYKRLSDMKIDIHYLMKVLNTYVPNRTTIVFMADSRECPGYRPYQTSKAFLKTWNITRNERIDQMNRLWYEVIRPNLDNSKNWNVFLDATKISCPLVCTWHADGAHFVGVWYKLMSEYILSTACHS
;
A
#
# COMPACT_ATOMS: atom_id res chain seq x y z
N MET A 1 -9.73 6.90 29.87
CA MET A 1 -8.62 6.55 30.80
C MET A 1 -7.60 5.59 30.16
N SER A 2 -7.10 5.86 28.94
CA SER A 2 -6.26 4.91 28.16
C SER A 2 -4.88 5.44 27.74
N GLY A 3 -4.49 6.65 28.14
CA GLY A 3 -3.21 7.26 27.75
C GLY A 3 -1.98 6.76 28.54
N ASN A 4 -2.15 6.38 29.81
CA ASN A 4 -1.01 6.05 30.70
C ASN A 4 -0.43 4.65 30.49
N VAL A 5 -1.18 3.74 29.85
CA VAL A 5 -0.72 2.36 29.61
C VAL A 5 0.30 2.31 28.44
N ILE A 6 0.10 3.14 27.42
CA ILE A 6 0.96 3.19 26.22
C ILE A 6 2.35 3.77 26.58
N ILE A 7 2.39 4.81 27.41
CA ILE A 7 3.65 5.47 27.81
C ILE A 7 4.53 4.55 28.69
N ASN A 8 3.91 3.73 29.55
CA ASN A 8 4.66 2.81 30.42
C ASN A 8 5.21 1.59 29.68
N GLN A 9 4.55 1.11 28.62
CA GLN A 9 5.11 0.06 27.73
C GLN A 9 6.31 0.57 26.93
N GLN A 10 6.30 1.83 26.48
CA GLN A 10 7.43 2.45 25.78
C GLN A 10 8.71 2.50 26.64
N ARG A 11 8.59 2.81 27.94
CA ARG A 11 9.76 2.89 28.86
C ARG A 11 10.36 1.53 29.22
N LYS A 12 9.55 0.48 29.39
CA LYS A 12 10.07 -0.87 29.72
C LYS A 12 10.77 -1.56 28.55
N HIS A 13 10.35 -1.30 27.30
CA HIS A 13 10.97 -1.92 26.12
C HIS A 13 12.25 -1.22 25.64
N GLN A 14 12.39 0.11 25.85
CA GLN A 14 13.62 0.84 25.55
C GLN A 14 14.84 0.36 26.36
N ALA A 15 14.64 -0.32 27.49
CA ALA A 15 15.72 -0.84 28.33
C ALA A 15 16.39 -2.12 27.79
N LEU A 16 15.76 -2.83 26.83
CA LEU A 16 16.18 -4.19 26.43
C LEU A 16 16.89 -4.26 25.07
N VAL A 17 16.99 -3.16 24.34
CA VAL A 17 17.79 -3.07 23.10
C VAL A 17 18.74 -1.89 23.23
N LYS A 18 20.05 -2.12 23.04
CA LYS A 18 21.07 -1.07 23.23
C LYS A 18 20.72 0.17 22.37
N PRO A 19 20.50 1.34 22.98
CA PRO A 19 20.11 2.58 22.27
C PRO A 19 21.04 2.94 21.11
N ARG A 20 22.33 2.61 21.21
CA ARG A 20 23.36 2.91 20.20
C ARG A 20 23.04 2.42 18.79
N LYS A 21 22.49 1.21 18.61
CA LYS A 21 22.28 0.66 17.25
C LYS A 21 21.13 1.35 16.51
N TYR A 22 20.11 1.83 17.23
CA TYR A 22 19.01 2.59 16.64
C TYR A 22 19.40 4.01 16.26
N GLU A 23 20.27 4.65 17.05
CA GLU A 23 20.81 5.96 16.71
C GLU A 23 21.71 5.89 15.47
N GLU A 24 22.52 4.83 15.33
CA GLU A 24 23.30 4.57 14.11
C GLU A 24 22.42 4.34 12.87
N ASP A 25 21.35 3.54 12.98
CA ASP A 25 20.41 3.32 11.87
C ASP A 25 19.68 4.61 11.46
N ARG A 26 19.41 5.51 12.41
CA ARG A 26 18.78 6.82 12.16
C ARG A 26 19.75 7.81 11.51
N ASN A 27 21.02 7.76 11.89
CA ASN A 27 22.06 8.63 11.33
C ASN A 27 22.43 8.29 9.88
N ASN A 28 22.10 7.06 9.43
CA ASN A 28 22.33 6.60 8.05
C ASN A 28 21.11 6.76 7.12
N CYS A 29 20.06 7.47 7.55
CA CYS A 29 18.91 7.75 6.70
C CYS A 29 19.24 8.82 5.64
N SER A 30 18.95 8.54 4.37
CA SER A 30 19.03 9.51 3.27
C SER A 30 17.96 10.62 3.35
N THR A 31 16.93 10.42 4.16
CA THR A 31 15.85 11.39 4.43
C THR A 31 16.14 12.17 5.70
N GLN A 32 16.04 13.50 5.63
CA GLN A 32 16.27 14.38 6.78
C GLN A 32 14.94 14.77 7.46
N ILE A 33 14.99 15.14 8.74
CA ILE A 33 13.88 15.78 9.46
C ILE A 33 14.31 17.20 9.80
N PHE A 34 13.54 18.19 9.35
CA PHE A 34 13.72 19.56 9.84
C PHE A 34 12.79 19.85 11.01
N LEU A 35 13.39 20.24 12.13
CA LEU A 35 12.70 20.50 13.38
C LEU A 35 12.26 21.97 13.50
N ARG A 36 12.81 22.87 12.68
CA ARG A 36 12.52 24.31 12.72
C ARG A 36 12.19 24.87 11.33
N LYS A 37 11.18 25.75 11.27
CA LYS A 37 10.78 26.49 10.04
C LYS A 37 11.95 27.26 9.40
N ALA A 38 12.91 27.74 10.19
CA ALA A 38 14.12 28.42 9.69
C ALA A 38 15.10 27.49 8.94
N GLN A 39 15.22 26.22 9.36
CA GLN A 39 16.03 25.22 8.63
C GLN A 39 15.39 24.91 7.28
N LEU A 40 14.06 24.86 7.27
CA LEU A 40 13.27 24.70 6.07
C LEU A 40 13.47 25.89 5.13
N LEU A 41 13.31 27.13 5.61
CA LEU A 41 13.55 28.32 4.79
C LEU A 41 14.98 28.34 4.21
N LYS A 42 16.01 27.92 4.95
CA LYS A 42 17.38 27.83 4.43
C LYS A 42 17.54 26.76 3.35
N TYR A 43 16.96 25.57 3.54
CA TYR A 43 16.99 24.47 2.56
C TYR A 43 16.20 24.80 1.29
N PHE A 44 15.04 25.43 1.46
CA PHE A 44 14.14 25.76 0.37
C PHE A 44 14.52 27.05 -0.35
N VAL A 45 15.07 28.09 0.31
CA VAL A 45 15.59 29.28 -0.41
C VAL A 45 16.70 28.91 -1.41
N GLN A 46 17.42 27.79 -1.18
CA GLN A 46 18.38 27.25 -2.14
C GLN A 46 17.77 26.32 -3.22
N ASN A 47 16.56 25.76 -2.99
CA ASN A 47 15.92 24.73 -3.84
C ASN A 47 14.48 25.07 -4.33
N ILE A 48 13.99 26.30 -4.11
CA ILE A 48 12.60 26.72 -4.41
C ILE A 48 12.38 27.08 -5.88
N LYS A 49 13.41 27.20 -6.71
CA LYS A 49 13.22 27.47 -8.15
C LYS A 49 12.44 26.30 -8.78
N THR A 50 11.12 26.48 -8.78
CA THR A 50 10.04 25.72 -9.43
C THR A 50 10.15 24.21 -9.30
N LYS A 51 9.93 23.66 -8.10
CA LYS A 51 9.61 22.22 -7.99
C LYS A 51 8.28 21.95 -8.71
N GLU A 52 8.29 21.00 -9.63
CA GLU A 52 7.08 20.55 -10.30
C GLU A 52 6.16 19.80 -9.33
N VAL A 53 4.87 19.71 -9.67
CA VAL A 53 3.91 18.92 -8.90
C VAL A 53 4.27 17.43 -9.05
N CYS A 54 4.30 16.70 -7.94
CA CYS A 54 4.59 15.27 -7.97
C CYS A 54 3.53 14.52 -8.80
N ASN A 55 3.99 13.75 -9.79
CA ASN A 55 3.17 12.89 -10.63
C ASN A 55 3.89 11.56 -10.92
N PHE A 56 3.20 10.58 -11.51
CA PHE A 56 3.81 9.27 -11.78
C PHE A 56 4.93 9.34 -12.82
N GLY A 57 4.88 10.29 -13.75
CA GLY A 57 5.95 10.54 -14.71
C GLY A 57 7.29 10.85 -14.01
N TYR A 58 7.27 11.72 -13.01
CA TYR A 58 8.43 12.03 -12.18
C TYR A 58 8.99 10.77 -11.50
N PHE A 59 8.15 9.98 -10.83
CA PHE A 59 8.59 8.79 -10.09
C PHE A 59 9.11 7.68 -11.02
N ASN A 60 8.46 7.46 -12.16
CA ASN A 60 8.92 6.51 -13.17
C ASN A 60 10.27 6.93 -13.76
N ASN A 61 10.45 8.22 -14.08
CA ASN A 61 11.71 8.75 -14.58
C ASN A 61 12.82 8.65 -13.53
N TYR A 62 12.50 8.88 -12.25
CA TYR A 62 13.44 8.69 -11.15
C TYR A 62 13.94 7.25 -11.08
N LEU A 63 13.04 6.26 -11.12
CA LEU A 63 13.42 4.85 -11.12
C LEU A 63 14.22 4.46 -12.37
N LYS A 64 13.83 4.94 -13.56
CA LYS A 64 14.57 4.72 -14.80
C LYS A 64 15.99 5.26 -14.73
N ARG A 65 16.18 6.46 -14.15
CA ARG A 65 17.47 7.14 -14.07
C ARG A 65 18.37 6.56 -12.98
N TYR A 66 17.83 6.32 -11.79
CA TYR A 66 18.63 6.00 -10.60
C TYR A 66 18.57 4.52 -10.19
N GLY A 67 17.72 3.71 -10.83
CA GLY A 67 17.58 2.29 -10.51
C GLY A 67 16.92 1.99 -9.16
N GLN A 68 16.30 2.99 -8.54
CA GLN A 68 15.65 2.90 -7.23
C GLN A 68 14.44 3.83 -7.15
N PHE A 69 13.49 3.54 -6.27
CA PHE A 69 12.33 4.41 -6.06
C PHE A 69 12.76 5.75 -5.44
N ALA A 70 11.98 6.80 -5.70
CA ALA A 70 12.23 8.11 -5.10
C ALA A 70 11.89 8.07 -3.61
N GLY A 71 12.85 8.40 -2.76
CA GLY A 71 12.62 8.49 -1.31
C GLY A 71 13.47 9.53 -0.61
N GLU A 72 14.31 10.24 -1.35
CA GLU A 72 15.09 11.36 -0.84
C GLU A 72 14.19 12.58 -0.70
N GLY A 73 14.35 13.29 0.41
CA GLY A 73 13.55 14.46 0.72
C GLY A 73 13.62 14.80 2.18
N VAL A 74 12.64 15.57 2.64
CA VAL A 74 12.61 16.06 4.01
C VAL A 74 11.21 16.01 4.59
N TRP A 75 11.12 15.55 5.83
CA TRP A 75 9.93 15.73 6.65
C TRP A 75 9.90 17.12 7.29
N TYR A 76 8.74 17.78 7.19
CA TYR A 76 8.43 19.02 7.89
C TYR A 76 7.55 18.75 9.12
N ALA A 77 8.16 18.87 10.31
CA ALA A 77 7.60 18.73 11.68
C ALA A 77 7.02 17.33 12.02
N PRO A 78 7.00 16.84 13.29
CA PRO A 78 6.78 17.58 14.53
C PRO A 78 8.00 17.63 15.50
N PRO A 79 8.11 18.68 16.35
CA PRO A 79 9.18 18.80 17.36
C PRO A 79 8.92 18.08 18.71
N THR A 80 7.71 17.62 19.01
CA THR A 80 7.31 17.28 20.41
C THR A 80 6.39 16.06 20.60
N GLY A 81 6.35 15.10 19.68
CA GLY A 81 5.72 13.79 19.96
C GLY A 81 4.19 13.75 19.98
N ALA A 82 3.50 14.78 19.49
CA ALA A 82 2.06 14.73 19.25
C ALA A 82 1.76 14.50 17.75
N PRO A 83 1.04 13.43 17.36
CA PRO A 83 0.68 13.14 15.96
C PRO A 83 -0.40 14.06 15.36
N SER A 84 -0.63 15.25 15.94
CA SER A 84 -1.73 16.16 15.60
C SER A 84 -1.33 17.39 14.77
N VAL A 85 -0.04 17.64 14.51
CA VAL A 85 0.41 18.79 13.69
C VAL A 85 0.57 18.36 12.24
N GLN A 86 0.27 19.25 11.28
CA GLN A 86 0.46 19.02 9.84
C GLN A 86 1.92 18.61 9.55
N VAL A 87 2.13 17.32 9.34
CA VAL A 87 3.41 16.76 8.92
C VAL A 87 3.35 16.48 7.43
N ASP A 88 4.41 16.83 6.71
CA ASP A 88 4.57 16.48 5.30
C ASP A 88 5.95 15.93 4.98
N PHE A 89 5.97 15.01 4.04
CA PHE A 89 7.18 14.67 3.31
C PHE A 89 7.25 15.51 2.03
N ASN A 90 8.39 16.18 1.83
CA ASN A 90 8.68 16.92 0.62
C ASN A 90 9.84 16.23 -0.12
N PRO A 91 9.56 15.49 -1.21
CA PRO A 91 10.59 14.86 -2.03
C PRO A 91 11.58 15.90 -2.59
N SER A 92 12.84 15.50 -2.81
CA SER A 92 13.87 16.43 -3.26
C SER A 92 13.53 17.13 -4.60
N GLY A 93 12.85 16.47 -5.53
CA GLY A 93 12.60 16.99 -6.88
C GLY A 93 11.14 17.34 -7.25
N CYS A 94 10.17 17.14 -6.36
CA CYS A 94 8.77 17.50 -6.63
C CYS A 94 8.04 17.90 -5.34
N SER A 95 6.84 18.48 -5.45
CA SER A 95 5.97 18.78 -4.31
C SER A 95 4.57 18.17 -4.45
N PHE A 96 4.08 17.56 -3.37
CA PHE A 96 2.70 17.08 -3.30
C PHE A 96 1.71 18.23 -3.09
N MET A 97 0.53 18.10 -3.70
CA MET A 97 -0.65 18.91 -3.40
C MET A 97 -1.60 18.08 -2.51
N ARG A 98 -2.29 18.69 -1.55
CA ARG A 98 -3.17 17.95 -0.61
C ARG A 98 -4.62 18.38 -0.75
N VAL A 99 -5.49 17.39 -0.92
CA VAL A 99 -6.96 17.61 -0.85
C VAL A 99 -7.34 18.22 0.50
N SER A 100 -6.73 17.75 1.59
CA SER A 100 -7.04 18.25 2.94
C SER A 100 -6.64 19.70 3.20
N ARG A 101 -5.89 20.32 2.29
CA ARG A 101 -5.54 21.75 2.30
C ARG A 101 -6.38 22.58 1.34
N GLY A 102 -7.23 21.93 0.53
CA GLY A 102 -7.93 22.59 -0.57
C GLY A 102 -7.05 22.88 -1.77
N ASP A 103 -5.88 22.24 -1.88
CA ASP A 103 -4.92 22.51 -2.96
C ASP A 103 -5.48 22.08 -4.33
N TYR A 104 -6.39 21.09 -4.37
CA TYR A 104 -7.11 20.67 -5.57
C TYR A 104 -8.45 20.00 -5.25
N VAL A 105 -9.35 19.94 -6.25
CA VAL A 105 -10.67 19.33 -6.13
C VAL A 105 -10.62 17.86 -6.55
N LEU A 106 -10.73 16.95 -5.58
CA LEU A 106 -10.65 15.50 -5.83
C LEU A 106 -11.70 15.01 -6.85
N ARG A 107 -12.91 15.60 -6.83
CA ARG A 107 -13.98 15.29 -7.78
C ARG A 107 -13.58 15.52 -9.23
N GLU A 108 -13.17 16.75 -9.54
CA GLU A 108 -12.80 17.18 -10.88
C GLU A 108 -11.66 16.31 -11.43
N CYS A 109 -10.68 16.01 -10.57
CA CYS A 109 -9.62 15.06 -10.90
C CYS A 109 -10.17 13.68 -11.28
N LEU A 110 -10.97 13.04 -10.41
CA LEU A 110 -11.43 11.67 -10.65
C LEU A 110 -12.33 11.59 -11.89
N GLN A 111 -13.14 12.62 -12.14
CA GLN A 111 -13.95 12.73 -13.36
C GLN A 111 -13.06 12.89 -14.60
N MET A 112 -12.10 13.82 -14.59
CA MET A 112 -11.17 14.05 -15.69
C MET A 112 -10.32 12.81 -16.00
N LYS A 113 -9.93 12.05 -14.97
CA LYS A 113 -9.17 10.81 -15.10
C LYS A 113 -10.04 9.57 -15.32
N ASN A 114 -11.36 9.72 -15.31
CA ASN A 114 -12.33 8.63 -15.39
C ASN A 114 -12.06 7.50 -14.36
N ILE A 115 -11.73 7.88 -13.12
CA ILE A 115 -11.48 6.94 -12.02
C ILE A 115 -12.77 6.77 -11.22
N SER A 116 -13.43 5.64 -11.46
CA SER A 116 -14.67 5.22 -10.79
C SER A 116 -14.47 4.02 -9.86
N LYS A 117 -13.40 3.25 -10.06
CA LYS A 117 -13.07 2.06 -9.26
C LYS A 117 -11.58 2.04 -8.88
N ILE A 118 -11.32 2.13 -7.58
CA ILE A 118 -10.00 1.99 -6.98
C ILE A 118 -9.93 0.62 -6.29
N LEU A 119 -8.91 -0.17 -6.64
CA LEU A 119 -8.58 -1.42 -5.96
C LEU A 119 -7.28 -1.22 -5.18
N VAL A 120 -7.25 -1.67 -3.94
CA VAL A 120 -6.02 -1.81 -3.15
C VAL A 120 -5.84 -3.28 -2.82
N THR A 121 -4.65 -3.83 -3.06
CA THR A 121 -4.33 -5.19 -2.62
C THR A 121 -3.05 -5.23 -1.81
N GLY A 122 -3.10 -5.94 -0.69
CA GLY A 122 -1.97 -6.12 0.20
C GLY A 122 -2.38 -6.71 1.54
N ASP A 123 -1.46 -6.65 2.50
CA ASP A 123 -1.66 -7.16 3.84
C ASP A 123 -2.36 -6.11 4.74
N SER A 124 -2.17 -6.23 6.06
CA SER A 124 -2.70 -5.27 7.03
C SER A 124 -2.29 -3.82 6.77
N ASN A 125 -1.13 -3.53 6.16
CA ASN A 125 -0.75 -2.17 5.77
C ASN A 125 -1.62 -1.67 4.61
N GLY A 126 -1.86 -2.50 3.60
CA GLY A 126 -2.78 -2.20 2.49
C GLY A 126 -4.20 -1.96 2.99
N ARG A 127 -4.65 -2.73 4.00
CA ARG A 127 -5.94 -2.49 4.67
C ARG A 127 -5.99 -1.11 5.31
N MET A 128 -4.98 -0.76 6.11
CA MET A 128 -4.92 0.53 6.81
C MET A 128 -4.86 1.72 5.84
N LEU A 129 -4.12 1.58 4.73
CA LEU A 129 -4.10 2.54 3.63
C LEU A 129 -5.50 2.77 3.06
N THR A 130 -6.20 1.68 2.72
CA THR A 130 -7.54 1.76 2.11
C THR A 130 -8.57 2.35 3.07
N GLN A 131 -8.51 2.01 4.36
CA GLN A 131 -9.39 2.61 5.37
C GLN A 131 -9.19 4.12 5.51
N ASN A 132 -7.94 4.59 5.49
CA ASN A 132 -7.64 6.01 5.53
C ASN A 132 -8.02 6.71 4.21
N MET A 133 -7.93 6.01 3.08
CA MET A 133 -8.45 6.52 1.80
C MET A 133 -9.96 6.76 1.88
N ILE A 134 -10.75 5.80 2.38
CA ILE A 134 -12.18 5.97 2.63
C ILE A 134 -12.45 7.22 3.49
N GLN A 135 -11.71 7.40 4.58
CA GLN A 135 -11.88 8.55 5.46
C GLN A 135 -11.60 9.89 4.76
N ILE A 136 -10.71 9.92 3.76
CA ILE A 136 -10.50 11.12 2.93
C ILE A 136 -11.77 11.43 2.14
N PHE A 137 -12.35 10.45 1.44
CA PHE A 137 -13.61 10.65 0.69
C PHE A 137 -14.75 11.10 1.62
N GLU A 138 -14.90 10.47 2.78
CA GLU A 138 -15.94 10.85 3.74
C GLU A 138 -15.77 12.27 4.26
N ARG A 139 -14.51 12.70 4.47
CA ARG A 139 -14.20 14.04 4.95
C ARG A 139 -14.44 15.10 3.88
N VAL A 140 -14.05 14.82 2.64
CA VAL A 140 -14.17 15.77 1.52
C VAL A 140 -15.63 16.02 1.17
N THR A 141 -16.46 14.98 1.25
CA THR A 141 -17.88 15.07 0.89
C THR A 141 -18.82 15.29 2.06
N GLY A 142 -18.33 15.23 3.31
CA GLY A 142 -19.18 15.26 4.51
C GLY A 142 -20.10 14.03 4.68
N LYS A 143 -20.03 13.04 3.77
CA LYS A 143 -20.94 11.89 3.72
C LYS A 143 -20.22 10.57 4.00
N LYS A 144 -20.94 9.61 4.58
CA LYS A 144 -20.37 8.28 4.87
C LYS A 144 -20.30 7.40 3.62
N CYS A 145 -19.20 6.66 3.48
CA CYS A 145 -19.09 5.64 2.44
C CYS A 145 -19.96 4.44 2.82
N LYS A 146 -20.72 3.93 1.87
CA LYS A 146 -21.60 2.77 2.06
C LYS A 146 -20.82 1.47 1.81
N LYS A 147 -20.76 0.60 2.82
CA LYS A 147 -20.23 -0.76 2.66
C LYS A 147 -21.16 -1.56 1.74
N ILE A 148 -20.65 -2.06 0.62
CA ILE A 148 -21.44 -2.83 -0.36
C ILE A 148 -21.35 -4.32 -0.04
N VAL A 149 -20.13 -4.84 0.09
CA VAL A 149 -19.87 -6.27 0.28
C VAL A 149 -18.70 -6.45 1.24
N PHE A 150 -18.79 -7.49 2.05
CA PHE A 150 -17.74 -7.92 2.97
C PHE A 150 -17.46 -9.40 2.78
N GLN A 151 -16.21 -9.77 2.90
CA GLN A 151 -15.84 -11.16 3.06
C GLN A 151 -15.84 -11.51 4.56
N ASP A 152 -16.88 -12.18 5.03
CA ASP A 152 -16.84 -12.73 6.40
C ASP A 152 -15.81 -13.84 6.53
N ALA A 153 -15.32 -14.05 7.75
CA ALA A 153 -14.34 -15.08 8.04
C ALA A 153 -14.86 -16.51 7.79
N GLU A 154 -13.93 -17.35 7.34
CA GLU A 154 -13.92 -18.81 7.18
C GLU A 154 -14.96 -19.50 6.27
N ASN A 155 -16.15 -18.96 6.00
CA ASN A 155 -17.15 -19.71 5.20
C ASN A 155 -18.00 -18.90 4.20
N ASN A 156 -17.83 -17.57 4.10
CA ASN A 156 -18.62 -16.76 3.19
C ASN A 156 -17.93 -16.61 1.81
N THR A 157 -18.27 -17.53 0.91
CA THR A 157 -17.75 -17.60 -0.47
C THR A 157 -18.40 -16.60 -1.44
N LYS A 158 -19.36 -15.78 -0.96
CA LYS A 158 -20.12 -14.86 -1.81
C LYS A 158 -19.29 -13.70 -2.34
N TYR A 159 -18.23 -13.28 -1.64
CA TYR A 159 -17.44 -12.12 -2.04
C TYR A 159 -16.80 -12.32 -3.42
N PHE A 160 -16.17 -13.47 -3.63
CA PHE A 160 -15.46 -13.83 -4.87
C PHE A 160 -16.32 -14.63 -5.86
N PHE A 161 -17.64 -14.58 -5.72
CA PHE A 161 -18.56 -15.35 -6.55
C PHE A 161 -18.55 -14.89 -8.01
N VAL A 162 -18.51 -15.87 -8.92
CA VAL A 162 -18.64 -15.70 -10.37
C VAL A 162 -19.77 -16.63 -10.87
N PRO A 163 -20.90 -16.12 -11.40
CA PRO A 163 -22.13 -16.90 -11.63
C PRO A 163 -22.00 -18.16 -12.48
N HIS A 164 -21.14 -18.13 -13.49
CA HIS A 164 -20.98 -19.26 -14.44
C HIS A 164 -19.94 -20.30 -13.98
N LEU A 165 -19.31 -20.06 -12.83
CA LEU A 165 -18.31 -20.94 -12.24
C LEU A 165 -18.93 -21.64 -11.03
N ASN A 166 -19.54 -22.80 -11.25
CA ASN A 166 -20.13 -23.56 -10.16
C ASN A 166 -19.00 -24.09 -9.25
N GLY A 167 -19.06 -23.77 -7.96
CA GLY A 167 -17.97 -24.09 -7.05
C GLY A 167 -16.78 -23.13 -7.11
N SER A 168 -16.93 -21.90 -7.66
CA SER A 168 -15.99 -20.78 -7.48
C SER A 168 -15.96 -20.27 -6.03
N LYS A 169 -15.87 -21.22 -5.10
CA LYS A 169 -15.71 -20.99 -3.69
C LYS A 169 -14.23 -20.77 -3.48
N LEU A 170 -13.81 -19.51 -3.57
CA LEU A 170 -12.52 -19.11 -3.03
C LEU A 170 -12.62 -19.26 -1.51
N SER A 171 -12.33 -20.46 -1.00
CA SER A 171 -12.04 -20.61 0.42
C SER A 171 -10.68 -19.98 0.65
N THR A 172 -10.69 -18.71 0.99
CA THR A 172 -9.52 -18.11 1.59
C THR A 172 -9.65 -18.38 3.07
N ASN A 173 -8.66 -19.03 3.68
CA ASN A 173 -8.40 -18.75 5.08
C ASN A 173 -7.89 -17.32 5.13
N PRO A 174 -8.67 -16.32 5.57
CA PRO A 174 -8.17 -14.96 5.65
C PRO A 174 -6.96 -15.00 6.60
N CYS A 175 -5.76 -14.82 6.04
CA CYS A 175 -4.49 -14.83 6.75
C CYS A 175 -4.03 -16.15 7.40
N GLY A 176 -4.50 -17.31 6.95
CA GLY A 176 -3.86 -18.60 7.28
C GLY A 176 -3.68 -18.91 8.77
N PHE A 177 -4.46 -18.33 9.69
CA PHE A 177 -4.38 -18.55 11.14
C PHE A 177 -5.67 -18.12 11.88
N GLY A 178 -6.86 -18.19 11.23
CA GLY A 178 -8.13 -17.76 11.84
C GLY A 178 -8.26 -16.25 12.11
N LEU A 179 -7.35 -15.43 11.55
CA LEU A 179 -7.33 -13.99 11.77
C LEU A 179 -8.40 -13.28 10.92
N ARG A 180 -9.52 -12.92 11.56
CA ARG A 180 -10.64 -12.15 10.95
C ARG A 180 -10.24 -10.76 10.42
N THR A 181 -9.06 -10.27 10.78
CA THR A 181 -8.55 -8.92 10.45
C THR A 181 -8.11 -8.77 9.00
N CYS A 182 -8.12 -9.84 8.20
CA CYS A 182 -7.70 -9.85 6.80
C CYS A 182 -8.84 -10.07 5.79
N ALA A 183 -10.06 -9.70 6.17
CA ALA A 183 -11.20 -9.76 5.26
C ALA A 183 -11.06 -8.79 4.08
N SER A 184 -11.44 -9.24 2.88
CA SER A 184 -11.64 -8.36 1.71
C SER A 184 -12.97 -7.62 1.81
N TRP A 185 -13.06 -6.41 1.25
CA TRP A 185 -14.27 -5.60 1.34
C TRP A 185 -14.37 -4.55 0.24
N LYS A 186 -15.60 -4.10 -0.01
CA LYS A 186 -15.94 -3.11 -1.03
C LYS A 186 -16.85 -2.02 -0.49
N TYR A 187 -16.49 -0.76 -0.70
CA TYR A 187 -17.26 0.42 -0.33
C TYR A 187 -17.61 1.24 -1.57
N GLN A 188 -18.76 1.92 -1.51
CA GLN A 188 -19.15 2.98 -2.42
C GLN A 188 -19.01 4.30 -1.68
N CYS A 189 -18.15 5.17 -2.17
CA CYS A 189 -17.88 6.47 -1.59
C CYS A 189 -18.43 7.58 -2.50
N PRO A 190 -19.17 8.55 -1.95
CA PRO A 190 -19.58 9.72 -2.71
C PRO A 190 -18.36 10.56 -3.07
N ILE A 191 -18.45 11.25 -4.21
CA ILE A 191 -17.45 12.22 -4.69
C ILE A 191 -18.03 13.66 -4.66
N ASP A 192 -19.33 13.81 -4.43
CA ASP A 192 -20.03 15.10 -4.35
C ASP A 192 -20.85 15.25 -3.06
N ASP A 193 -20.86 16.47 -2.53
CA ASP A 193 -21.66 16.89 -1.38
C ASP A 193 -23.11 17.23 -1.79
N SER A 194 -23.39 17.44 -3.08
CA SER A 194 -24.76 17.72 -3.54
C SER A 194 -25.75 16.60 -3.16
N ASN A 195 -26.94 16.97 -2.65
CA ASN A 195 -27.97 16.02 -2.24
C ASN A 195 -28.61 15.26 -3.43
N ASN A 196 -28.28 15.64 -4.67
CA ASN A 196 -28.71 14.98 -5.90
C ASN A 196 -27.60 14.06 -6.44
N VAL A 197 -27.37 12.94 -5.75
CA VAL A 197 -26.36 11.95 -6.13
C VAL A 197 -26.91 11.05 -7.23
N THR A 198 -26.44 11.20 -8.47
CA THR A 198 -26.62 10.15 -9.49
C THR A 198 -25.55 9.08 -9.31
N PHE A 199 -25.76 7.86 -9.83
CA PHE A 199 -24.76 6.77 -9.71
C PHE A 199 -23.38 7.14 -10.31
N GLN A 200 -23.32 8.15 -11.19
CA GLN A 200 -22.08 8.72 -11.76
C GLN A 200 -21.23 9.54 -10.76
N ASP A 201 -21.73 9.82 -9.55
CA ASP A 201 -21.04 10.63 -8.54
C ASP A 201 -20.38 9.80 -7.42
N ASN A 202 -20.14 8.51 -7.63
CA ASN A 202 -19.54 7.62 -6.63
C ASN A 202 -18.27 6.92 -7.14
N VAL A 203 -17.25 6.84 -6.28
CA VAL A 203 -16.11 5.94 -6.47
C VAL A 203 -16.32 4.67 -5.66
N THR A 204 -16.11 3.53 -6.29
CA THR A 204 -15.96 2.26 -5.62
C THR A 204 -14.53 2.11 -5.12
N ILE A 205 -14.36 1.86 -3.82
CA ILE A 205 -13.06 1.52 -3.22
C ILE A 205 -13.13 0.07 -2.73
N GLU A 206 -12.24 -0.76 -3.25
CA GLU A 206 -12.17 -2.19 -2.95
C GLU A 206 -10.82 -2.53 -2.33
N TYR A 207 -10.83 -3.30 -1.24
CA TYR A 207 -9.64 -3.91 -0.67
C TYR A 207 -9.72 -5.43 -0.83
N ILE A 208 -8.73 -6.02 -1.48
CA ILE A 208 -8.56 -7.48 -1.51
C ILE A 208 -7.30 -7.83 -0.72
N SER A 209 -7.48 -8.59 0.36
CA SER A 209 -6.38 -9.00 1.22
C SER A 209 -5.45 -9.95 0.49
N MET A 210 -4.15 -9.72 0.60
CA MET A 210 -3.08 -10.62 0.13
C MET A 210 -1.97 -10.62 1.18
N LEU A 211 -1.70 -11.78 1.77
CA LEU A 211 -0.62 -11.99 2.73
C LEU A 211 0.72 -12.17 2.02
N HIS A 212 0.69 -12.84 0.87
CA HIS A 212 1.84 -13.15 0.03
C HIS A 212 1.55 -12.76 -1.40
N ILE A 213 2.58 -12.37 -2.17
CA ILE A 213 2.44 -12.13 -3.62
C ILE A 213 1.77 -13.34 -4.30
N ILE A 214 2.27 -14.54 -3.98
CA ILE A 214 1.70 -15.82 -4.41
C ILE A 214 1.14 -16.57 -3.21
N GLU A 215 -0.19 -16.67 -3.16
CA GLU A 215 -0.91 -17.50 -2.17
C GLU A 215 -1.26 -18.86 -2.79
N LEU A 216 -0.38 -19.86 -2.56
CA LEU A 216 -0.55 -21.24 -3.03
C LEU A 216 -1.57 -22.07 -2.23
N GLN A 217 -2.06 -21.55 -1.10
CA GLN A 217 -3.10 -22.21 -0.29
C GLN A 217 -4.43 -22.37 -1.03
N LEU A 218 -4.51 -21.82 -2.25
CA LEU A 218 -5.66 -21.94 -3.12
C LEU A 218 -5.52 -23.12 -4.09
N LYS A 219 -6.17 -24.25 -3.79
CA LYS A 219 -6.46 -25.28 -4.81
C LYS A 219 -7.90 -25.11 -5.28
N LEU A 220 -8.10 -24.43 -6.42
CA LEU A 220 -9.41 -24.40 -7.08
C LEU A 220 -9.42 -25.39 -8.24
N SER A 221 -10.24 -26.43 -8.14
CA SER A 221 -10.81 -27.07 -9.33
C SER A 221 -12.10 -26.33 -9.68
N LEU A 222 -12.04 -25.47 -10.70
CA LEU A 222 -13.23 -24.77 -11.21
C LEU A 222 -13.86 -25.62 -12.29
N ALA A 223 -15.17 -25.80 -12.27
CA ALA A 223 -15.92 -26.41 -13.36
C ALA A 223 -16.81 -25.34 -14.00
N GLU A 224 -16.59 -25.08 -15.29
CA GLU A 224 -17.50 -24.26 -16.11
C GLU A 224 -18.71 -25.13 -16.49
N ARG A 225 -19.94 -24.67 -16.23
CA ARG A 225 -21.16 -25.39 -16.62
C ARG A 225 -21.88 -24.71 -17.78
N HIS A 226 -22.49 -25.52 -18.62
CA HIS A 226 -23.46 -25.08 -19.64
C HIS A 226 -24.67 -26.02 -19.60
N GLY A 227 -25.82 -25.54 -19.13
CA GLY A 227 -26.95 -26.41 -18.77
C GLY A 227 -26.61 -27.36 -17.61
N ASN A 228 -26.97 -28.64 -17.74
CA ASN A 228 -26.76 -29.66 -16.70
C ASN A 228 -25.35 -30.31 -16.72
N GLY A 229 -24.49 -29.97 -17.69
CA GLY A 229 -23.16 -30.58 -17.87
C GLY A 229 -21.99 -29.70 -17.43
N ILE A 230 -20.86 -30.34 -17.08
CA ILE A 230 -19.55 -29.68 -16.93
C ILE A 230 -18.90 -29.61 -18.32
N LYS A 231 -18.63 -28.38 -18.80
CA LYS A 231 -18.04 -28.14 -20.12
C LYS A 231 -16.51 -28.19 -20.09
N ARG A 232 -15.89 -27.67 -19.02
CA ARG A 232 -14.43 -27.53 -18.93
C ARG A 232 -13.95 -27.41 -17.49
N LEU A 233 -12.84 -28.08 -17.17
CA LEU A 233 -12.08 -27.84 -15.95
C LEU A 233 -11.21 -26.60 -16.13
N LEU A 234 -11.49 -25.57 -15.34
CA LEU A 234 -10.74 -24.34 -15.26
C LEU A 234 -9.74 -24.43 -14.11
N LYS A 235 -8.53 -23.91 -14.32
CA LYS A 235 -7.45 -23.87 -13.33
C LYS A 235 -6.99 -22.44 -13.09
N ALA A 236 -6.77 -22.11 -11.82
CA ALA A 236 -5.94 -21.01 -11.36
C ALA A 236 -4.96 -21.62 -10.35
N GLU A 237 -3.68 -21.29 -10.48
CA GLU A 237 -2.61 -21.86 -9.66
C GLU A 237 -2.56 -21.23 -8.26
N ASN A 238 -3.09 -20.02 -8.13
CA ASN A 238 -3.10 -19.26 -6.89
C ASN A 238 -4.22 -18.21 -6.88
N LYS A 239 -4.38 -17.53 -5.75
CA LYS A 239 -5.40 -16.48 -5.56
C LYS A 239 -5.28 -15.32 -6.52
N LEU A 240 -4.06 -14.86 -6.80
CA LEU A 240 -3.83 -13.74 -7.69
C LEU A 240 -4.30 -14.07 -9.12
N GLU A 241 -3.94 -15.24 -9.64
CA GLU A 241 -4.41 -15.69 -10.95
C GLU A 241 -5.94 -15.83 -10.97
N TYR A 242 -6.56 -16.36 -9.91
CA TYR A 242 -8.03 -16.42 -9.84
C TYR A 242 -8.67 -15.03 -9.92
N ILE A 243 -8.15 -14.07 -9.15
CA ILE A 243 -8.66 -12.70 -9.12
C ILE A 243 -8.59 -12.09 -10.52
N LEU A 244 -7.45 -12.25 -11.20
CA LEU A 244 -7.20 -11.61 -12.48
C LEU A 244 -7.86 -12.31 -13.67
N LYS A 245 -7.99 -13.63 -13.61
CA LYS A 245 -8.52 -14.45 -14.71
C LYS A 245 -10.04 -14.61 -14.68
N TYR A 246 -10.64 -14.55 -13.50
CA TYR A 246 -12.08 -14.82 -13.34
C TYR A 246 -12.83 -13.70 -12.63
N TYR A 247 -12.34 -13.24 -11.47
CA TYR A 247 -13.09 -12.28 -10.65
C TYR A 247 -13.18 -10.89 -11.28
N LEU A 248 -12.05 -10.26 -11.61
CA LEU A 248 -12.00 -8.91 -12.17
C LEU A 248 -12.57 -8.81 -13.58
N PRO A 249 -12.38 -9.78 -14.49
CA PRO A 249 -13.08 -9.79 -15.77
C PRO A 249 -14.61 -9.77 -15.60
N TYR A 250 -15.15 -10.48 -14.60
CA TYR A 250 -16.58 -10.52 -14.33
C TYR A 250 -17.09 -9.27 -13.58
N LYS A 251 -16.36 -8.79 -12.57
CA LYS A 251 -16.75 -7.64 -11.73
C LYS A 251 -16.29 -6.28 -12.26
N GLY A 252 -15.62 -6.27 -13.42
CA GLY A 252 -14.92 -5.11 -13.97
C GLY A 252 -13.54 -4.89 -13.33
N PHE A 253 -12.53 -4.68 -14.17
CA PHE A 253 -11.21 -4.23 -13.71
C PHE A 253 -11.28 -2.83 -13.10
N PRO A 254 -10.43 -2.51 -12.10
CA PRO A 254 -10.34 -1.16 -11.56
C PRO A 254 -9.73 -0.20 -12.58
N ASP A 255 -10.04 1.09 -12.43
CA ASP A 255 -9.38 2.17 -13.17
C ASP A 255 -8.00 2.48 -12.57
N MET A 256 -7.90 2.32 -11.24
CA MET A 256 -6.66 2.45 -10.48
C MET A 256 -6.47 1.27 -9.54
N TRP A 257 -5.32 0.61 -9.60
CA TRP A 257 -4.93 -0.47 -8.72
C TRP A 257 -3.67 -0.10 -7.95
N ILE A 258 -3.81 0.13 -6.64
CA ILE A 258 -2.69 0.34 -5.72
C ILE A 258 -2.24 -1.02 -5.21
N PHE A 259 -0.99 -1.34 -5.49
CA PHE A 259 -0.38 -2.59 -5.10
C PHE A 259 0.85 -2.33 -4.25
N THR A 260 0.88 -2.90 -3.05
CA THR A 260 1.94 -2.64 -2.06
C THR A 260 2.87 -3.84 -1.80
N PRO A 261 3.43 -4.52 -2.83
CA PRO A 261 4.45 -5.54 -2.62
C PRO A 261 5.85 -4.91 -2.51
N PRO A 262 6.84 -5.61 -1.91
CA PRO A 262 6.69 -6.86 -1.16
C PRO A 262 5.77 -6.70 0.04
N PHE A 263 5.01 -7.75 0.39
CA PHE A 263 4.23 -7.70 1.63
C PHE A 263 5.12 -7.94 2.83
N HIS A 264 4.71 -7.38 3.97
CA HIS A 264 5.45 -7.51 5.21
C HIS A 264 5.70 -8.98 5.56
N HIS A 265 4.74 -9.86 5.28
CA HIS A 265 4.87 -11.31 5.51
C HIS A 265 5.81 -12.02 4.54
N ASP A 266 5.96 -11.55 3.30
CA ASP A 266 6.95 -12.13 2.38
C ASP A 266 8.37 -11.97 2.95
N SER A 267 8.66 -10.86 3.63
CA SER A 267 9.97 -10.65 4.27
C SER A 267 10.22 -11.50 5.51
N TRP A 268 9.18 -12.06 6.14
CA TRP A 268 9.33 -12.99 7.27
C TRP A 268 9.76 -14.39 6.86
N TYR A 269 9.25 -14.86 5.72
CA TYR A 269 9.22 -16.28 5.44
C TYR A 269 9.91 -16.67 4.13
N LYS A 270 10.05 -15.75 3.16
CA LYS A 270 10.57 -16.09 1.84
C LYS A 270 12.06 -15.78 1.69
N ARG A 271 12.79 -16.69 1.03
CA ARG A 271 14.16 -16.44 0.57
C ARG A 271 14.14 -15.46 -0.60
N LEU A 272 15.27 -14.76 -0.84
CA LEU A 272 15.38 -13.82 -1.96
C LEU A 272 15.21 -14.49 -3.33
N SER A 273 15.71 -15.72 -3.47
CA SER A 273 15.55 -16.53 -4.69
C SER A 273 14.08 -16.76 -5.02
N ASP A 274 13.30 -17.16 -4.02
CA ASP A 274 11.89 -17.51 -4.18
C ASP A 274 11.08 -16.24 -4.45
N MET A 275 11.41 -15.16 -3.74
CA MET A 275 10.82 -13.85 -3.97
C MET A 275 11.06 -13.36 -5.41
N LYS A 276 12.28 -13.54 -5.93
CA LYS A 276 12.60 -13.18 -7.32
C LYS A 276 11.71 -13.96 -8.30
N ILE A 277 11.52 -15.26 -8.09
CA ILE A 277 10.63 -16.10 -8.92
C ILE A 277 9.19 -15.60 -8.84
N ASP A 278 8.67 -15.37 -7.63
CA ASP A 278 7.31 -14.89 -7.39
C ASP A 278 7.03 -13.54 -8.06
N ILE A 279 8.00 -12.62 -7.97
CA ILE A 279 7.93 -11.31 -8.61
C ILE A 279 7.86 -11.46 -10.14
N HIS A 280 8.71 -12.28 -10.77
CA HIS A 280 8.66 -12.48 -12.22
C HIS A 280 7.33 -13.11 -12.66
N TYR A 281 6.83 -14.09 -11.90
CA TYR A 281 5.52 -14.68 -12.15
C TYR A 281 4.40 -13.63 -12.03
N LEU A 282 4.43 -12.80 -10.99
CA LEU A 282 3.50 -11.70 -10.81
C LEU A 282 3.51 -10.76 -12.03
N MET A 283 4.68 -10.35 -12.52
CA MET A 283 4.77 -9.50 -13.72
C MET A 283 4.17 -10.16 -14.95
N LYS A 284 4.43 -11.46 -15.15
CA LYS A 284 3.84 -12.24 -16.24
C LYS A 284 2.31 -12.25 -16.14
N VAL A 285 1.75 -12.52 -14.96
CA VAL A 285 0.30 -12.59 -14.75
C VAL A 285 -0.34 -11.21 -14.92
N LEU A 286 0.27 -10.14 -14.40
CA LEU A 286 -0.21 -8.77 -14.59
C LEU A 286 -0.23 -8.38 -16.08
N ASN A 287 0.86 -8.65 -16.80
CA ASN A 287 0.96 -8.37 -18.24
C ASN A 287 -0.10 -9.13 -19.05
N THR A 288 -0.39 -10.38 -18.66
CA THR A 288 -1.35 -11.26 -19.34
C THR A 288 -2.79 -10.81 -19.15
N TYR A 289 -3.18 -10.48 -17.90
CA TYR A 289 -4.60 -10.37 -17.54
C TYR A 289 -5.07 -8.95 -17.25
N VAL A 290 -4.19 -8.02 -16.87
CA VAL A 290 -4.61 -6.65 -16.55
C VAL A 290 -4.72 -5.82 -17.83
N PRO A 291 -5.87 -5.18 -18.11
CA PRO A 291 -6.01 -4.36 -19.31
C PRO A 291 -5.15 -3.08 -19.21
N ASN A 292 -4.70 -2.57 -20.36
CA ASN A 292 -3.80 -1.40 -20.41
C ASN A 292 -4.44 -0.11 -19.82
N ARG A 293 -5.77 -0.04 -19.78
CA ARG A 293 -6.52 1.08 -19.19
C ARG A 293 -6.38 1.18 -17.67
N THR A 294 -6.03 0.09 -17.00
CA THR A 294 -5.87 0.09 -15.54
C THR A 294 -4.53 0.72 -15.17
N THR A 295 -4.58 1.80 -14.40
CA THR A 295 -3.40 2.42 -13.79
C THR A 295 -2.94 1.55 -12.62
N ILE A 296 -1.77 0.94 -12.69
CA ILE A 296 -1.20 0.17 -11.59
C ILE A 296 -0.15 1.03 -10.87
N VAL A 297 -0.27 1.17 -9.56
CA VAL A 297 0.66 1.91 -8.71
C VAL A 297 1.37 0.95 -7.78
N PHE A 298 2.68 0.81 -7.94
CA PHE A 298 3.52 0.00 -7.07
C PHE A 298 4.14 0.86 -5.98
N MET A 299 3.94 0.45 -4.72
CA MET A 299 4.54 1.09 -3.56
C MET A 299 5.42 0.07 -2.83
N ALA A 300 6.67 0.46 -2.58
CA ALA A 300 7.62 -0.37 -1.83
C ALA A 300 7.17 -0.54 -0.37
N ASP A 301 7.66 -1.59 0.29
CA ASP A 301 7.39 -1.77 1.72
C ASP A 301 8.17 -0.74 2.55
N SER A 302 7.71 -0.51 3.77
CA SER A 302 8.23 0.49 4.70
C SER A 302 9.05 -0.14 5.82
N ARG A 303 9.95 0.63 6.43
CA ARG A 303 10.71 0.14 7.60
C ARG A 303 9.81 -0.15 8.80
N GLU A 304 10.19 -1.19 9.53
CA GLU A 304 9.61 -1.57 10.81
C GLU A 304 10.33 -0.91 11.98
N CYS A 305 9.69 -0.96 13.15
CA CYS A 305 10.33 -0.67 14.42
C CYS A 305 10.53 -1.96 15.24
N PRO A 306 11.73 -2.57 15.20
CA PRO A 306 12.03 -3.77 15.98
C PRO A 306 11.88 -3.57 17.49
N GLY A 307 11.98 -2.34 17.99
CA GLY A 307 11.87 -2.02 19.41
C GLY A 307 10.47 -2.18 20.00
N TYR A 308 9.42 -2.18 19.16
CA TYR A 308 8.03 -2.43 19.57
C TYR A 308 7.60 -3.89 19.37
N ARG A 309 8.45 -4.70 18.73
CA ARG A 309 8.19 -6.13 18.54
C ARG A 309 8.57 -6.91 19.81
N PRO A 310 7.89 -8.03 20.09
CA PRO A 310 8.36 -8.96 21.11
C PRO A 310 9.80 -9.38 20.85
N TYR A 311 10.64 -9.33 21.89
CA TYR A 311 12.08 -9.63 21.77
C TYR A 311 12.34 -11.01 21.17
N GLN A 312 11.53 -12.02 21.54
CA GLN A 312 11.63 -13.38 21.01
C GLN A 312 11.42 -13.41 19.50
N THR A 313 10.48 -12.64 18.97
CA THR A 313 10.16 -12.54 17.54
C THR A 313 11.33 -11.93 16.76
N SER A 314 11.91 -10.84 17.27
CA SER A 314 13.10 -10.21 16.67
C SER A 314 14.34 -11.11 16.73
N LYS A 315 14.56 -11.80 17.85
CA LYS A 315 15.68 -12.74 18.03
C LYS A 315 15.55 -13.97 17.13
N ALA A 316 14.34 -14.53 17.02
CA ALA A 316 14.06 -15.65 16.13
C ALA A 316 14.34 -15.27 14.67
N PHE A 317 13.88 -14.09 14.24
CA PHE A 317 14.17 -13.59 12.89
C PHE A 317 15.68 -13.47 12.64
N LEU A 318 16.41 -12.79 13.53
CA LEU A 318 17.85 -12.62 13.39
C LEU A 318 18.59 -13.96 13.36
N LYS A 319 18.17 -14.93 14.17
CA LYS A 319 18.75 -16.29 14.15
C LYS A 319 18.51 -17.00 12.81
N THR A 320 17.33 -16.85 12.23
CA THR A 320 16.97 -17.50 10.96
C THR A 320 17.69 -16.89 9.77
N TRP A 321 17.80 -15.56 9.73
CA TRP A 321 18.24 -14.83 8.53
C TRP A 321 19.63 -14.19 8.63
N ASN A 322 20.19 -14.11 9.84
CA ASN A 322 21.47 -13.43 10.14
C ASN A 322 21.55 -11.97 9.68
N ILE A 323 20.40 -11.30 9.53
CA ILE A 323 20.24 -9.89 9.20
C ILE A 323 19.04 -9.31 9.95
N THR A 324 18.98 -7.99 10.06
CA THR A 324 17.83 -7.28 10.64
C THR A 324 16.62 -7.31 9.69
N ARG A 325 15.44 -7.02 10.25
CA ARG A 325 14.19 -6.88 9.49
C ARG A 325 14.27 -5.79 8.43
N ASN A 326 14.81 -4.63 8.78
CA ASN A 326 14.91 -3.50 7.84
C ASN A 326 15.92 -3.80 6.72
N GLU A 327 17.06 -4.43 7.02
CA GLU A 327 17.98 -4.89 5.96
C GLU A 327 17.31 -5.90 5.01
N ARG A 328 16.46 -6.79 5.54
CA ARG A 328 15.68 -7.73 4.72
C ARG A 328 14.70 -7.00 3.80
N ILE A 329 13.96 -6.04 4.34
CA ILE A 329 13.01 -5.22 3.57
C ILE A 329 13.75 -4.45 2.47
N ASP A 330 14.88 -3.82 2.79
CA ASP A 330 15.74 -3.11 1.84
C ASP A 330 16.18 -4.05 0.69
N GLN A 331 16.60 -5.28 0.99
CA GLN A 331 16.98 -6.28 -0.03
C GLN A 331 15.80 -6.66 -0.94
N MET A 332 14.60 -6.83 -0.37
CA MET A 332 13.42 -7.22 -1.15
C MET A 332 12.89 -6.08 -2.02
N ASN A 333 12.90 -4.86 -1.49
CA ASN A 333 12.56 -3.66 -2.26
C ASN A 333 13.51 -3.49 -3.45
N ARG A 334 14.82 -3.70 -3.28
CA ARG A 334 15.78 -3.66 -4.41
C ARG A 334 15.46 -4.68 -5.50
N LEU A 335 15.16 -5.93 -5.13
CA LEU A 335 14.73 -6.95 -6.10
C LEU A 335 13.45 -6.53 -6.84
N TRP A 336 12.52 -5.93 -6.12
CA TRP A 336 11.28 -5.42 -6.70
C TRP A 336 11.55 -4.31 -7.73
N TYR A 337 12.48 -3.39 -7.43
CA TYR A 337 12.87 -2.31 -8.32
C TYR A 337 13.51 -2.82 -9.61
N GLU A 338 14.42 -3.78 -9.48
CA GLU A 338 15.11 -4.42 -10.61
C GLU A 338 14.15 -5.05 -11.60
N VAL A 339 13.06 -5.67 -11.12
CA VAL A 339 12.10 -6.36 -11.99
C VAL A 339 11.02 -5.42 -12.53
N ILE A 340 10.57 -4.41 -11.79
CA ILE A 340 9.62 -3.42 -12.33
C ILE A 340 10.26 -2.55 -13.40
N ARG A 341 11.49 -2.07 -13.17
CA ARG A 341 12.10 -1.02 -14.00
C ARG A 341 12.06 -1.31 -15.51
N PRO A 342 12.42 -2.52 -16.02
CA PRO A 342 12.38 -2.82 -17.45
C PRO A 342 10.98 -2.75 -18.07
N ASN A 343 9.93 -2.77 -17.25
CA ASN A 343 8.56 -2.81 -17.72
C ASN A 343 7.83 -1.46 -17.64
N LEU A 344 8.48 -0.40 -17.16
CA LEU A 344 7.90 0.95 -17.11
C LEU A 344 7.80 1.64 -18.47
N ASP A 345 8.46 1.09 -19.48
CA ASP A 345 8.39 1.53 -20.88
C ASP A 345 7.38 0.71 -21.70
N ASN A 346 6.74 -0.30 -21.09
CA ASN A 346 5.73 -1.10 -21.77
C ASN A 346 4.43 -0.32 -21.96
N SER A 347 3.55 -0.80 -22.85
CA SER A 347 2.23 -0.21 -23.11
C SER A 347 1.24 -0.26 -21.94
N LYS A 348 1.67 -0.74 -20.76
CA LYS A 348 0.85 -0.83 -19.56
C LYS A 348 1.02 0.47 -18.77
N ASN A 349 -0.08 0.94 -18.17
CA ASN A 349 -0.05 2.12 -17.31
C ASN A 349 0.51 1.78 -15.91
N TRP A 350 1.79 1.38 -15.89
CA TRP A 350 2.53 0.99 -14.69
C TRP A 350 3.27 2.16 -14.11
N ASN A 351 3.07 2.38 -12.83
CA ASN A 351 3.59 3.52 -12.12
C ASN A 351 4.22 3.06 -10.83
N VAL A 352 5.37 3.63 -10.51
CA VAL A 352 5.97 3.47 -9.18
C VAL A 352 5.70 4.70 -8.33
N PHE A 353 5.72 4.50 -7.02
CA PHE A 353 5.52 5.55 -6.06
C PHE A 353 6.77 5.72 -5.16
N LEU A 354 6.62 6.43 -4.05
CA LEU A 354 7.69 6.65 -3.10
C LEU A 354 8.30 5.35 -2.57
N ASP A 355 9.60 5.40 -2.28
CA ASP A 355 10.32 4.40 -1.51
C ASP A 355 9.89 4.54 -0.03
N ALA A 356 8.89 3.76 0.36
CA ALA A 356 8.32 3.83 1.70
C ALA A 356 9.35 3.49 2.79
N THR A 357 10.38 2.72 2.46
CA THR A 357 11.50 2.39 3.35
C THR A 357 12.37 3.61 3.63
N LYS A 358 12.74 4.36 2.59
CA LYS A 358 13.57 5.58 2.75
C LYS A 358 12.81 6.68 3.46
N ILE A 359 11.54 6.90 3.11
CA ILE A 359 10.77 7.99 3.70
C ILE A 359 10.39 7.66 5.16
N SER A 360 10.21 6.38 5.53
CA SER A 360 9.94 6.01 6.92
C SER A 360 11.19 5.92 7.80
N CYS A 361 12.39 5.82 7.20
CA CYS A 361 13.68 5.68 7.90
C CYS A 361 13.86 6.65 9.09
N PRO A 362 13.71 7.98 8.93
CA PRO A 362 13.97 8.88 10.04
C PRO A 362 12.83 8.93 11.07
N LEU A 363 11.68 8.33 10.73
CA LEU A 363 10.46 8.22 11.55
C LEU A 363 10.37 6.88 12.29
N VAL A 364 11.31 5.97 12.08
CA VAL A 364 11.32 4.63 12.68
C VAL A 364 11.06 4.72 14.19
N CYS A 365 10.11 3.91 14.67
CA CYS A 365 9.66 3.83 16.06
C CYS A 365 8.87 5.03 16.60
N THR A 366 8.87 6.19 15.96
CA THR A 366 8.05 7.33 16.40
C THR A 366 6.62 7.23 15.90
N TRP A 367 6.42 6.65 14.72
CA TRP A 367 5.14 6.58 14.04
C TRP A 367 4.61 5.14 13.91
N HIS A 368 5.20 4.20 14.64
CA HIS A 368 4.70 2.82 14.70
C HIS A 368 3.69 2.67 15.84
N ALA A 369 2.60 1.96 15.59
CA ALA A 369 1.62 1.58 16.61
C ALA A 369 2.09 0.33 17.38
N ASP A 370 2.64 -0.66 16.69
CA ASP A 370 3.01 -1.97 17.24
C ASP A 370 4.32 -2.55 16.66
N GLY A 371 5.08 -1.72 15.96
CA GLY A 371 6.33 -2.09 15.30
C GLY A 371 6.18 -2.68 13.90
N ALA A 372 4.99 -3.16 13.51
CA ALA A 372 4.63 -3.53 12.14
C ALA A 372 3.93 -2.37 11.43
N HIS A 373 2.90 -1.86 12.08
CA HIS A 373 1.96 -0.93 11.51
C HIS A 373 2.33 0.47 11.95
N PHE A 374 2.16 1.41 11.03
CA PHE A 374 2.22 2.82 11.36
C PHE A 374 0.94 3.28 12.08
N VAL A 375 0.98 4.46 12.68
CA VAL A 375 -0.20 5.15 13.18
C VAL A 375 -1.06 5.69 12.03
N GLY A 376 -2.34 5.95 12.27
CA GLY A 376 -3.30 6.37 11.23
C GLY A 376 -2.86 7.56 10.37
N VAL A 377 -2.15 8.54 10.95
CA VAL A 377 -1.68 9.73 10.23
C VAL A 377 -0.75 9.38 9.06
N TRP A 378 0.08 8.34 9.18
CA TRP A 378 0.93 7.87 8.09
C TRP A 378 0.11 7.41 6.88
N TYR A 379 -0.85 6.52 7.12
CA TYR A 379 -1.68 5.97 6.04
C TYR A 379 -2.57 7.04 5.40
N LYS A 380 -3.06 7.99 6.20
CA LYS A 380 -3.76 9.17 5.67
C LYS A 380 -2.86 9.96 4.72
N LEU A 381 -1.62 10.27 5.12
CA LEU A 381 -0.67 10.99 4.28
C LEU A 381 -0.35 10.24 2.99
N MET A 382 -0.05 8.95 3.08
CA MET A 382 0.24 8.13 1.90
C MET A 382 -0.96 8.06 0.95
N SER A 383 -2.19 7.89 1.47
CA SER A 383 -3.40 7.94 0.65
C SER A 383 -3.60 9.29 -0.03
N GLU A 384 -3.38 10.40 0.67
CA GLU A 384 -3.45 11.75 0.07
C GLU A 384 -2.39 11.94 -1.03
N TYR A 385 -1.16 11.48 -0.80
CA TYR A 385 -0.08 11.61 -1.79
C TYR A 385 -0.31 10.73 -3.03
N ILE A 386 -0.80 9.51 -2.86
CA ILE A 386 -1.15 8.62 -3.98
C ILE A 386 -2.27 9.24 -4.82
N LEU A 387 -3.34 9.73 -4.19
CA LEU A 387 -4.44 10.40 -4.88
C LEU A 387 -3.97 11.67 -5.59
N SER A 388 -3.13 12.49 -4.93
CA SER A 388 -2.56 13.70 -5.53
C SER A 388 -1.73 13.37 -6.77
N THR A 389 -0.84 12.39 -6.64
CA THR A 389 0.02 11.94 -7.74
C THR A 389 -0.82 11.48 -8.93
N ALA A 390 -1.88 10.69 -8.69
CA ALA A 390 -2.79 10.24 -9.74
C ALA A 390 -3.53 11.39 -10.42
N CYS A 391 -3.89 12.44 -9.68
CA CYS A 391 -4.58 13.61 -10.21
C CYS A 391 -3.71 14.48 -11.12
N HIS A 392 -2.39 14.49 -10.91
CA HIS A 392 -1.45 15.32 -11.66
C HIS A 392 -0.60 14.54 -12.67
N SER A 393 -0.92 13.26 -12.90
CA SER A 393 -0.24 12.39 -13.88
C SER A 393 -0.76 12.49 -15.29
#